data_AF-A0A401W258-F1
#
_entry.id   AF-A0A401W258-F1
#
_cell.length_a   1.000
_cell.length_b   1.000
_cell.length_c   1.000
_cell.angle_alpha   90.00
_cell.angle_beta   90.00
_cell.angle_gamma   90.00
#
_symmetry.space_group_name_H-M   'P 1'
#
loop_
_entity.id
_entity.type
_entity.pdbx_description
1 polymer ?
#
loop_
_entity_poly.entity_id
_entity_poly.type
_entity_poly.pdbx_seq_one_letter_code
_entity_poly.pdbx_strand_id
1 'polypeptide(L)'
;MDAHLAALAATAAQQLFARSRTDRWHRCRDELTGLLARFSPGGVDREALTDELEDSREEFLTARLEGDPAAAADVEAGWRARLRRLLRASPALAGPLRDLLARWSAADDRCQGAGPYRPGPGVRRC
;
A
#
# COMPACT_ATOMS: atom_id res chain seq x y z
N MET A 1 17.10 11.60 11.12
CA MET A 1 15.75 11.06 11.41
C MET A 1 14.80 11.28 10.23
N ASP A 2 14.69 12.51 9.71
CA ASP A 2 13.67 12.87 8.69
C ASP A 2 13.77 12.07 7.37
N ALA A 3 14.98 11.87 6.83
CA ALA A 3 15.19 11.12 5.60
C ALA A 3 14.69 9.67 5.67
N HIS A 4 14.84 9.01 6.83
CA HIS A 4 14.34 7.64 7.04
C HIS A 4 12.81 7.59 7.06
N LEU A 5 12.17 8.60 7.68
CA LEU A 5 10.71 8.72 7.69
C LEU A 5 10.17 9.06 6.29
N ALA A 6 10.88 9.89 5.52
CA ALA A 6 10.54 10.19 4.14
C ALA A 6 10.64 8.95 3.24
N ALA A 7 11.69 8.15 3.40
CA ALA A 7 11.84 6.88 2.70
C ALA A 7 10.71 5.90 3.05
N LEU A 8 10.38 5.76 4.34
CA LEU A 8 9.27 4.93 4.80
C LEU A 8 7.93 5.38 4.21
N ALA A 9 7.66 6.68 4.19
CA ALA A 9 6.45 7.24 3.58
C ALA A 9 6.37 6.96 2.07
N ALA A 10 7.50 7.05 1.36
CA ALA A 10 7.57 6.74 -0.07
C ALA A 10 7.28 5.26 -0.33
N THR A 11 7.95 4.36 0.40
CA THR A 11 7.69 2.91 0.28
C THR A 11 6.25 2.59 0.61
N ALA A 12 5.66 3.19 1.64
CA ALA A 12 4.28 2.96 2.03
C ALA A 12 3.28 3.37 0.93
N ALA A 13 3.45 4.55 0.34
CA ALA A 13 2.58 5.02 -0.75
C ALA A 13 2.66 4.10 -1.97
N GLN A 14 3.87 3.76 -2.42
CA GLN A 14 4.09 2.84 -3.55
C GLN A 14 3.41 1.49 -3.33
N GLN A 15 3.62 0.90 -2.14
CA GLN A 15 3.05 -0.39 -1.74
C GLN A 15 1.51 -0.34 -1.68
N LEU A 16 0.94 0.78 -1.24
CA LEU A 16 -0.51 0.97 -1.17
C LEU A 16 -1.15 1.01 -2.56
N PHE A 17 -0.64 1.84 -3.47
CA PHE A 17 -1.15 1.96 -4.84
C PHE A 17 -0.78 0.78 -5.74
N ALA A 18 0.28 0.04 -5.41
CA ALA A 18 0.52 -1.25 -6.05
C ALA A 18 -0.65 -2.22 -5.77
N ARG A 19 -1.22 -2.19 -4.57
CA ARG A 19 -2.30 -3.09 -4.11
C ARG A 19 -3.71 -2.61 -4.42
N SER A 20 -3.92 -1.31 -4.64
CA SER A 20 -5.21 -0.76 -5.09
C SER A 20 -5.71 -1.36 -6.41
N ARG A 21 -4.80 -1.97 -7.18
CA ARG A 21 -5.03 -2.67 -8.44
C ARG A 21 -5.28 -4.17 -8.28
N THR A 22 -5.45 -4.64 -7.04
CA THR A 22 -5.64 -6.06 -6.71
C THR A 22 -6.87 -6.23 -5.84
N ASP A 23 -7.41 -7.45 -5.77
CA ASP A 23 -8.56 -7.77 -4.92
C ASP A 23 -8.28 -7.64 -3.42
N ARG A 24 -7.00 -7.44 -3.05
CA ARG A 24 -6.57 -7.24 -1.65
C ARG A 24 -6.78 -5.83 -1.15
N TRP A 25 -7.21 -4.91 -2.02
CA TRP A 25 -7.34 -3.49 -1.72
C TRP A 25 -8.12 -3.21 -0.43
N HIS A 26 -9.35 -3.75 -0.31
CA HIS A 26 -10.23 -3.44 0.82
C HIS A 26 -9.57 -3.78 2.17
N ARG A 27 -8.88 -4.93 2.24
CA ARG A 27 -8.14 -5.32 3.44
C ARG A 27 -6.99 -4.36 3.73
N CYS A 28 -6.20 -3.99 2.71
CA CYS A 28 -5.04 -3.11 2.90
C CYS A 28 -5.47 -1.71 3.33
N ARG A 29 -6.53 -1.19 2.70
CA ARG A 29 -7.19 0.07 3.07
C ARG A 29 -7.61 0.05 4.52
N ASP A 30 -8.37 -0.97 4.95
CA ASP A 30 -8.88 -1.05 6.31
C ASP A 30 -7.76 -1.15 7.37
N GLU A 31 -6.71 -1.91 7.08
CA GLU A 31 -5.54 -2.04 7.95
C GLU A 31 -4.77 -0.70 8.04
N LEU A 32 -4.61 0.01 6.92
CA LEU A 32 -3.93 1.30 6.88
C LEU A 32 -4.75 2.39 7.57
N THR A 33 -6.03 2.59 7.21
CA THR A 33 -6.86 3.66 7.80
C THR A 33 -7.06 3.45 9.30
N GLY A 34 -7.22 2.20 9.74
CA GLY A 34 -7.27 1.85 11.15
C GLY A 34 -5.96 2.16 11.88
N LEU A 35 -4.81 2.01 11.23
CA LEU A 35 -3.53 2.40 11.79
C LEU A 35 -3.39 3.93 11.83
N LEU A 36 -3.67 4.63 10.74
CA LEU A 36 -3.51 6.09 10.66
C LEU A 36 -4.44 6.82 11.63
N ALA A 37 -5.70 6.40 11.77
CA ALA A 37 -6.64 7.00 12.72
C ALA A 37 -6.13 6.92 14.16
N ARG A 38 -5.53 5.79 14.56
CA ARG A 38 -4.96 5.59 15.92
C ARG A 38 -3.79 6.52 16.24
N PHE A 39 -2.99 6.88 15.24
CA PHE A 39 -1.78 7.69 15.42
C PHE A 39 -1.94 9.15 14.96
N SER A 40 -3.13 9.51 14.45
CA SER A 40 -3.40 10.86 13.98
C SER A 40 -3.59 11.83 15.14
N PRO A 41 -2.80 12.91 15.21
CA PRO A 41 -3.00 13.94 16.21
C PRO A 41 -4.34 14.64 15.95
N GLY A 42 -5.18 14.72 16.98
CA GLY A 42 -6.52 15.33 16.88
C GLY A 42 -7.66 14.37 16.54
N GLY A 43 -7.41 13.05 16.48
CA GLY A 43 -8.47 12.05 16.34
C GLY A 43 -9.14 12.07 14.98
N VAL A 44 -8.33 12.03 13.91
CA VAL A 44 -8.84 11.93 12.54
C VAL A 44 -9.75 10.71 12.43
N ASP A 45 -10.96 10.94 11.94
CA ASP A 45 -11.97 9.91 11.78
C ASP A 45 -11.54 8.87 10.74
N ARG A 46 -11.79 7.59 11.05
CA ARG A 46 -11.37 6.47 10.19
C ARG A 46 -12.22 6.38 8.93
N GLU A 47 -13.50 6.69 9.00
CA GLU A 47 -14.41 6.66 7.85
C GLU A 47 -14.00 7.75 6.86
N ALA A 48 -13.76 8.98 7.33
CA ALA A 48 -13.22 10.06 6.51
C ALA A 48 -11.88 9.71 5.83
N LEU A 49 -10.97 9.03 6.54
CA LEU A 49 -9.72 8.52 5.95
C LEU A 49 -9.95 7.43 4.91
N THR A 50 -11.01 6.64 5.08
CA THR A 50 -11.35 5.55 4.17
C THR A 50 -11.93 6.11 2.88
N ASP A 51 -12.82 7.09 2.97
CA ASP A 51 -13.40 7.78 1.81
C ASP A 51 -12.31 8.51 1.01
N GLU A 52 -11.46 9.31 1.68
CA GLU A 52 -10.34 10.00 1.02
C GLU A 52 -9.42 9.02 0.27
N LEU A 53 -9.22 7.82 0.82
CA LEU A 53 -8.37 6.79 0.22
C LEU A 53 -9.06 6.05 -0.94
N GLU A 54 -10.38 5.88 -0.91
CA GLU A 54 -11.15 5.36 -2.06
C GLU A 54 -11.19 6.36 -3.20
N ASP A 55 -11.45 7.63 -2.92
CA ASP A 55 -11.44 8.71 -3.93
C ASP A 55 -10.06 8.77 -4.62
N SER A 56 -9.00 8.74 -3.83
CA SER A 56 -7.62 8.71 -4.36
C SER A 56 -7.34 7.45 -5.18
N ARG A 57 -7.91 6.31 -4.80
CA ARG A 57 -7.77 5.08 -5.59
C ARG A 57 -8.49 5.20 -6.92
N GLU A 58 -9.71 5.73 -6.93
CA GLU A 58 -10.46 5.94 -8.16
C GLU A 58 -9.71 6.85 -9.12
N GLU A 59 -9.20 7.98 -8.63
CA GLU A 59 -8.36 8.90 -9.42
C GLU A 59 -7.12 8.20 -9.99
N PHE A 60 -6.42 7.43 -9.15
CA PHE A 60 -5.25 6.66 -9.57
C PHE A 60 -5.59 5.61 -10.65
N LEU A 61 -6.70 4.88 -10.49
CA LEU A 61 -7.12 3.87 -11.46
C LEU A 61 -7.58 4.49 -12.78
N THR A 62 -8.28 5.62 -12.72
CA THR A 62 -8.70 6.39 -13.90
C THR A 62 -7.49 6.89 -14.69
N ALA A 63 -6.54 7.57 -14.03
CA ALA A 63 -5.30 8.02 -14.68
C ALA A 63 -4.55 6.88 -15.36
N ARG A 64 -4.52 5.70 -14.74
CA ARG A 64 -3.90 4.49 -15.32
C ARG A 64 -4.65 3.96 -16.53
N LEU A 65 -5.98 3.98 -16.51
CA LEU A 65 -6.83 3.56 -17.63
C LEU A 65 -6.70 4.50 -18.82
N GLU A 66 -6.57 5.81 -18.57
CA GLU A 66 -6.36 6.84 -19.59
C GLU A 66 -4.92 6.88 -20.13
N GLY A 67 -4.01 6.12 -19.51
CA GLY A 67 -2.60 6.10 -19.91
C GLY A 67 -1.82 7.35 -19.48
N ASP A 68 -2.25 8.01 -18.40
CA ASP A 68 -1.59 9.14 -17.77
C ASP A 68 -0.76 8.70 -16.54
N PRO A 69 0.53 8.35 -16.74
CA PRO A 69 1.41 7.99 -15.63
C PRO A 69 1.79 9.18 -14.74
N ALA A 70 1.65 10.43 -15.22
CA ALA A 70 1.97 11.61 -14.43
C ALA A 70 0.88 11.85 -13.39
N ALA A 71 -0.39 11.82 -13.79
CA ALA A 71 -1.52 11.92 -12.87
C ALA A 71 -1.51 10.78 -11.82
N ALA A 72 -1.22 9.55 -12.24
CA ALA A 72 -1.09 8.44 -11.30
C ALA A 72 0.05 8.65 -10.28
N ALA A 73 1.18 9.21 -10.71
CA ALA A 73 2.31 9.53 -9.84
C ALA A 73 2.00 10.71 -8.89
N ASP A 74 1.17 11.67 -9.30
CA ASP A 74 0.77 12.81 -8.48
C ASP A 74 -0.11 12.37 -7.32
N VAL A 75 -1.07 11.47 -7.56
CA VAL A 75 -1.88 10.86 -6.48
C VAL A 75 -1.00 10.15 -5.46
N GLU A 76 -0.05 9.32 -5.93
CA GLU A 76 0.90 8.64 -5.05
C GLU A 76 1.77 9.65 -4.27
N ALA A 77 2.22 10.72 -4.93
CA ALA A 77 3.02 11.76 -4.31
C ALA A 77 2.25 12.51 -3.21
N GLY A 78 0.95 12.75 -3.40
CA GLY A 78 0.05 13.34 -2.41
C GLY A 78 -0.01 12.50 -1.12
N TRP A 79 -0.24 11.19 -1.26
CA TRP A 79 -0.24 10.26 -0.13
C TRP A 79 1.13 10.12 0.54
N ARG A 80 2.21 10.08 -0.23
CA ARG A 80 3.59 10.11 0.31
C ARG A 80 3.82 11.35 1.16
N ALA A 81 3.37 12.52 0.71
CA ALA A 81 3.49 13.77 1.45
C ALA A 81 2.66 13.77 2.73
N ARG A 82 1.44 13.22 2.69
CA ARG A 82 0.56 13.03 3.86
C ARG A 82 1.20 12.11 4.90
N LEU A 83 1.65 10.93 4.50
CA LEU A 83 2.29 9.95 5.39
C LEU A 83 3.56 10.51 6.02
N ARG A 84 4.37 11.27 5.27
CA ARG A 84 5.55 11.95 5.81
C ARG A 84 5.17 12.98 6.88
N ARG A 85 4.11 13.78 6.67
CA ARG A 85 3.61 14.74 7.68
C ARG A 85 3.16 14.02 8.94
N LEU A 86 2.41 12.92 8.79
CA LEU A 86 1.94 12.14 9.93
C LEU A 86 3.08 11.48 10.71
N LEU A 87 4.07 10.89 10.03
CA LEU A 87 5.25 10.30 10.67
C LEU A 87 6.10 11.33 11.42
N ARG A 88 6.17 12.57 10.93
CA ARG A 88 6.83 13.67 11.64
C ARG A 88 6.06 14.09 12.89
N ALA A 89 4.73 14.17 12.79
CA ALA A 89 3.87 14.54 13.91
C ALA A 89 3.78 13.42 14.96
N SER A 90 3.86 12.16 14.54
CA SER A 90 3.79 10.97 15.39
C SER A 90 4.87 9.95 14.97
N PRO A 91 6.12 10.12 15.43
CA PRO A 91 7.21 9.19 15.10
C PRO A 91 6.96 7.75 15.57
N ALA A 92 6.10 7.56 16.57
CA ALA A 92 5.68 6.25 17.09
C ALA A 92 4.97 5.39 16.03
N LEU A 93 4.39 6.00 14.99
CA LEU A 93 3.78 5.29 13.87
C LEU A 93 4.79 4.48 13.04
N ALA A 94 6.07 4.86 13.05
CA ALA A 94 7.07 4.28 12.15
C ALA A 94 7.27 2.77 12.33
N GLY A 95 7.23 2.26 13.56
CA GLY A 95 7.33 0.82 13.85
C GLY A 95 6.12 0.05 13.29
N PRO A 96 4.91 0.35 13.78
CA PRO A 96 3.67 -0.26 13.29
C PRO A 96 3.47 -0.18 11.77
N LEU A 97 3.88 0.92 11.14
CA LEU A 97 3.82 1.06 9.69
C LEU A 97 4.79 0.12 8.99
N ARG A 98 6.03 -0.04 9.47
CA ARG A 98 6.97 -1.03 8.91
C ARG A 98 6.42 -2.46 9.04
N ASP A 99 5.84 -2.78 10.19
CA ASP A 99 5.25 -4.11 10.42
C ASP A 99 4.07 -4.37 9.47
N LEU A 100 3.25 -3.35 9.22
CA LEU A 100 2.18 -3.43 8.23
C LEU A 100 2.72 -3.69 6.82
N LEU A 101 3.73 -2.93 6.38
CA LEU A 101 4.36 -3.12 5.06
C LEU A 101 5.00 -4.51 4.91
N ALA A 102 5.64 -5.02 5.97
CA ALA A 102 6.24 -6.36 5.97
C ALA A 102 5.17 -7.47 5.85
N ARG A 103 4.00 -7.30 6.48
CA ARG A 103 2.89 -8.24 6.31
C ARG A 103 2.36 -8.21 4.88
N TRP A 104 2.31 -7.03 4.28
CA TRP A 104 1.85 -6.88 2.91
C TRP A 104 2.82 -7.52 1.91
N SER A 105 4.13 -7.35 2.07
CA SER A 105 5.14 -8.00 1.21
C SER A 105 5.10 -9.52 1.35
N ALA A 106 5.06 -10.04 2.59
CA ALA A 106 4.97 -11.48 2.82
C ALA A 106 3.68 -12.08 2.25
N ALA A 107 2.58 -11.33 2.22
CA ALA A 107 1.36 -11.78 1.57
C ALA A 107 1.51 -11.89 0.06
N ASP A 108 2.25 -10.98 -0.58
CA ASP A 108 2.50 -11.00 -2.03
C ASP A 108 3.42 -12.17 -2.40
N ASP A 109 4.47 -12.41 -1.60
CA ASP A 109 5.37 -13.57 -1.76
C ASP A 109 4.60 -14.90 -1.67
N ARG A 110 3.60 -15.00 -0.79
CA ARG A 110 2.73 -16.19 -0.71
C ARG A 110 1.86 -16.41 -1.96
N CYS A 111 1.51 -15.36 -2.70
CA CYS A 111 0.85 -15.49 -3.99
C CYS A 111 1.83 -15.78 -5.13
N GLN A 112 3.06 -15.26 -5.05
CA GLN A 112 4.09 -15.46 -6.05
C GLN A 112 4.81 -16.82 -5.92
N GLY A 113 4.87 -17.37 -4.71
CA GLY A 113 5.42 -18.69 -4.39
C GLY A 113 4.51 -19.87 -4.76
N ALA A 114 3.27 -19.62 -5.19
CA ALA A 114 2.45 -20.60 -5.88
C ALA A 114 2.90 -20.75 -7.36
N GLY A 115 4.21 -20.97 -7.57
CA GLY A 115 4.78 -21.39 -8.84
C GLY A 115 4.44 -22.86 -9.11
N PRO A 116 4.34 -23.27 -10.38
CA PRO A 116 3.55 -24.43 -10.78
C PRO A 116 4.14 -25.70 -10.19
N TYR A 117 3.26 -26.56 -9.67
CA TYR A 117 3.49 -27.99 -9.68
C TYR A 117 4.18 -28.38 -11.00
N ARG A 118 5.45 -28.80 -10.94
CA ARG A 118 6.14 -29.41 -12.07
C ARG A 118 5.71 -30.88 -12.13
N PRO A 119 4.91 -31.33 -13.11
CA PRO A 119 4.88 -32.75 -13.41
C PRO A 119 6.26 -33.13 -13.96
N GLY A 120 7.01 -33.92 -13.20
CA GLY A 120 8.21 -34.61 -13.68
C GLY A 120 7.84 -35.68 -14.71
N PRO A 121 8.76 -35.99 -15.63
CA PRO A 121 8.44 -36.29 -17.03
C PRO A 121 7.85 -37.68 -17.22
N GLY A 122 6.81 -37.76 -18.03
CA GLY A 122 6.52 -38.98 -18.76
C GLY A 122 7.62 -39.25 -19.80
N VAL A 123 8.31 -40.37 -19.66
CA VAL A 123 8.97 -41.15 -20.73
C VAL A 123 9.19 -42.56 -20.17
N ARG A 124 9.01 -43.69 -20.85
CA ARG A 124 8.55 -44.10 -22.19
C ARG A 124 8.48 -45.64 -22.17
N ARG A 125 7.59 -46.24 -22.99
CA ARG A 125 7.61 -47.62 -23.56
C ARG A 125 7.50 -48.78 -22.54
N CYS A 126 6.81 -49.89 -22.82
CA CYS A 126 6.34 -50.49 -24.09
C CYS A 126 4.82 -50.66 -24.13
#